data_AF-A0ABD5XXB2-F1
#
_entry.id   AF-A0ABD5XXB2-F1
#
_cell.length_a   1.000
_cell.length_b   1.000
_cell.length_c   1.000
_cell.angle_alpha   90.00
_cell.angle_beta   90.00
_cell.angle_gamma   90.00
#
_symmetry.space_group_name_H-M   'P 1'
#
loop_
_entity.id
_entity.type
_entity.pdbx_description
1 polymer ?
#
loop_
_entity_poly.entity_id
_entity_poly.type
_entity_poly.pdbx_seq_one_letter_code
_entity_poly.pdbx_strand_id
1 'polypeptide(L)'
;MGSSFTNIVLPVAVAIGTVFLTFWFREKQATLSALRAIKTELKHNDELVESMVHDLFSDRPNNLQELLTIDTVPLQTSAFDHFVNSGTATKIPDDTEDAIWYHYLVVRMINRDIENRLDSVDKNDLKKIDDRILNRLLYLCDTTRLEVMENNIRNDDVEKQIQDAIPTHETWESSSEGQTHWFTGVRSLIDEEIERKHWIPTFIFKLQHITGVIYKRRVAGTLGG
;
A
#
# COMPACT_ATOMS: atom_id res chain seq x y z
N MET A 1 -47.87 -5.94 -32.49
CA MET A 1 -47.44 -5.98 -31.08
C MET A 1 -45.93 -5.77 -30.86
N GLY A 2 -45.11 -5.47 -31.88
CA GLY A 2 -43.66 -5.27 -31.70
C GLY A 2 -43.21 -3.84 -31.37
N SER A 3 -44.00 -2.81 -31.68
CA SER A 3 -43.57 -1.39 -31.57
C SER A 3 -43.58 -0.84 -30.13
N SER A 4 -44.55 -1.27 -29.30
CA SER A 4 -44.61 -0.84 -27.89
C SER A 4 -43.53 -1.50 -27.03
N PHE A 5 -43.11 -2.73 -27.38
CA PHE A 5 -42.05 -3.44 -26.66
C PHE A 5 -40.69 -2.77 -26.90
N THR A 6 -40.34 -2.45 -28.15
CA THR A 6 -39.08 -1.75 -28.46
C THR A 6 -39.04 -0.32 -27.92
N ASN A 7 -40.16 0.40 -27.89
CA ASN A 7 -40.18 1.81 -27.46
C ASN A 7 -40.21 2.01 -25.94
N ILE A 8 -40.59 0.99 -25.16
CA ILE A 8 -40.67 1.09 -23.69
C ILE A 8 -39.58 0.25 -23.02
N VAL A 9 -39.34 -0.98 -23.50
CA VAL A 9 -38.37 -1.89 -22.88
C VAL A 9 -36.94 -1.45 -23.16
N LEU A 10 -36.64 -0.94 -24.36
CA LEU A 10 -35.28 -0.51 -24.73
C LEU A 10 -34.80 0.69 -23.89
N PRO A 11 -35.58 1.79 -23.72
CA PRO A 11 -35.15 2.90 -22.86
C PRO A 11 -34.98 2.49 -21.39
N VAL A 12 -35.86 1.64 -20.87
CA VAL A 12 -35.76 1.13 -19.49
C VAL A 12 -34.51 0.28 -19.32
N ALA A 13 -34.21 -0.63 -20.25
CA ALA A 13 -32.99 -1.43 -20.23
C ALA A 13 -31.71 -0.58 -20.33
N VAL A 14 -31.73 0.47 -21.17
CA VAL A 14 -30.62 1.43 -21.29
C VAL A 14 -30.44 2.23 -20.01
N ALA A 15 -31.52 2.68 -19.38
CA ALA A 15 -31.46 3.41 -18.11
C ALA A 15 -30.88 2.55 -16.99
N ILE A 16 -31.38 1.31 -16.84
CA ILE A 16 -30.87 0.33 -15.88
C ILE A 16 -29.39 0.04 -16.15
N GLY A 17 -29.03 -0.26 -17.39
CA GLY A 17 -27.63 -0.53 -17.77
C GLY A 17 -26.70 0.67 -17.49
N THR A 18 -27.15 1.89 -17.75
CA THR A 18 -26.37 3.11 -17.47
C THR A 18 -26.16 3.30 -15.98
N VAL A 19 -27.19 3.07 -15.16
CA VAL A 19 -27.10 3.18 -13.70
C VAL A 19 -26.11 2.14 -13.17
N PHE A 20 -26.23 0.86 -13.57
CA PHE A 20 -25.29 -0.19 -13.18
C PHE A 20 -23.85 0.11 -13.60
N LEU A 21 -23.64 0.55 -14.84
CA LEU A 21 -22.31 0.94 -15.33
C LEU A 21 -21.73 2.12 -14.55
N THR A 22 -22.56 3.11 -14.19
CA THR A 22 -22.13 4.28 -13.43
C THR A 22 -21.69 3.91 -12.02
N PHE A 23 -22.48 3.08 -11.33
CA PHE A 23 -22.12 2.58 -9.99
C PHE A 23 -20.85 1.74 -10.03
N TRP A 24 -20.78 0.78 -10.96
CA TRP A 24 -19.61 -0.07 -11.14
C TRP A 24 -18.34 0.73 -11.47
N PHE A 25 -18.45 1.77 -12.30
CA PHE A 25 -17.32 2.63 -12.63
C PHE A 25 -16.86 3.47 -11.45
N ARG A 26 -17.79 4.11 -10.72
CA ARG A 26 -17.49 4.86 -9.50
C ARG A 26 -16.80 3.99 -8.46
N GLU A 27 -17.31 2.77 -8.28
CA GLU A 27 -16.73 1.80 -7.36
C GLU A 27 -15.30 1.42 -7.75
N LYS A 28 -15.05 1.10 -9.02
CA LYS A 28 -13.69 0.81 -9.50
C LYS A 28 -12.74 1.98 -9.34
N GLN A 29 -13.19 3.21 -9.60
CA GLN A 29 -12.37 4.40 -9.39
C GLN A 29 -12.01 4.60 -7.92
N ALA A 30 -12.96 4.38 -7.00
CA ALA A 30 -12.71 4.49 -5.57
C ALA A 30 -11.67 3.46 -5.11
N THR A 31 -11.81 2.20 -5.52
CA THR A 31 -10.83 1.13 -5.21
C THR A 31 -9.44 1.45 -5.77
N LEU A 32 -9.36 1.89 -7.03
CA LEU A 32 -8.08 2.29 -7.65
C LEU A 32 -7.43 3.47 -6.92
N SER A 33 -8.23 4.45 -6.50
CA SER A 33 -7.73 5.61 -5.75
C SER A 33 -7.16 5.19 -4.40
N ALA A 34 -7.85 4.30 -3.69
CA ALA A 34 -7.39 3.79 -2.40
C ALA A 34 -6.12 2.95 -2.52
N LEU A 35 -6.05 2.03 -3.49
CA LEU A 35 -4.83 1.23 -3.75
C LEU A 35 -3.62 2.12 -4.11
N ARG A 36 -3.82 3.18 -4.89
CA ARG A 36 -2.75 4.15 -5.20
C ARG A 36 -2.33 4.97 -3.98
N ALA A 37 -3.26 5.31 -3.10
CA ALA A 37 -2.96 5.99 -1.85
C ALA A 37 -2.09 5.09 -0.96
N ILE A 38 -2.47 3.81 -0.78
CA ILE A 38 -1.67 2.82 -0.04
C ILE A 38 -0.29 2.66 -0.67
N LYS A 39 -0.21 2.53 -2.00
CA LYS A 39 1.09 2.45 -2.70
C LYS A 39 2.00 3.65 -2.40
N THR A 40 1.42 4.84 -2.36
CA THR A 40 2.17 6.08 -2.07
C THR A 40 2.63 6.12 -0.62
N GLU A 41 1.75 5.74 0.31
CA GLU A 41 2.07 5.62 1.73
C GLU A 41 3.16 4.57 1.98
N LEU A 42 3.07 3.39 1.36
CA LEU A 42 4.11 2.36 1.42
C LEU A 42 5.46 2.89 0.93
N LYS A 43 5.50 3.61 -0.20
CA LYS A 43 6.74 4.20 -0.72
C LYS A 43 7.33 5.23 0.24
N HIS A 44 6.49 6.05 0.86
CA HIS A 44 6.96 7.06 1.80
C HIS A 44 7.45 6.42 3.11
N ASN A 45 6.73 5.44 3.63
CA ASN A 45 7.15 4.69 4.81
C ASN A 45 8.45 3.93 4.56
N ASP A 46 8.63 3.37 3.36
CA ASP A 46 9.87 2.71 2.96
C ASP A 46 11.09 3.66 3.04
N GLU A 47 10.94 4.90 2.56
CA GLU A 47 11.96 5.95 2.67
C GLU A 47 12.24 6.34 4.15
N LEU A 48 11.20 6.42 4.99
CA LEU A 48 11.35 6.71 6.42
C LEU A 48 12.05 5.56 7.17
N VAL A 49 11.70 4.32 6.85
CA VAL A 49 12.32 3.12 7.43
C VAL A 49 13.80 3.09 7.10
N GLU A 50 14.19 3.41 5.86
CA GLU A 50 15.60 3.49 5.47
C GLU A 50 16.38 4.52 6.31
N SER A 51 15.78 5.70 6.56
CA SER A 51 16.37 6.72 7.45
C SER A 51 16.44 6.26 8.91
N MET A 52 15.37 5.67 9.43
CA MET A 52 15.32 5.20 10.82
C MET A 52 16.31 4.07 11.09
N VAL A 53 16.46 3.16 10.14
CA VAL A 53 17.49 2.12 10.17
C VAL A 53 18.85 2.79 10.28
N HIS A 54 19.18 3.70 9.37
CA HIS A 54 20.47 4.39 9.38
C HIS A 54 20.78 5.01 10.75
N ASP A 55 19.79 5.66 11.38
CA ASP A 55 19.99 6.36 12.65
C ASP A 55 20.03 5.43 13.86
N LEU A 56 19.18 4.39 13.90
CA LEU A 56 19.16 3.37 14.97
C LEU A 56 20.38 2.42 14.93
N PHE A 57 21.00 2.27 13.76
CA PHE A 57 22.20 1.45 13.54
C PHE A 57 23.51 2.25 13.55
N SER A 58 23.48 3.57 13.34
CA SER A 58 24.66 4.42 13.55
C SER A 58 25.15 4.30 15.00
N ASP A 59 26.49 4.35 15.23
CA ASP A 59 27.13 4.07 16.53
C ASP A 59 26.31 4.59 17.70
N ARG A 60 25.61 3.68 18.39
CA ARG A 60 24.62 4.08 19.39
C ARG A 60 25.34 4.85 20.49
N PRO A 61 24.97 6.12 20.71
CA PRO A 61 25.68 6.92 21.67
C PRO A 61 25.54 6.33 23.07
N ASN A 62 26.65 6.30 23.80
CA ASN A 62 26.66 5.79 25.17
C ASN A 62 26.02 6.77 26.16
N ASN A 63 25.72 7.99 25.73
CA ASN A 63 25.12 9.04 26.53
C ASN A 63 23.59 9.07 26.35
N LEU A 64 22.85 9.16 27.46
CA LEU A 64 21.39 9.28 27.45
C LEU A 64 20.92 10.50 26.64
N GLN A 65 21.65 11.62 26.74
CA GLN A 65 21.30 12.87 26.08
C GLN A 65 21.37 12.75 24.55
N GLU A 66 22.34 11.98 24.05
CA GLU A 66 22.51 11.70 22.63
C GLU A 66 21.52 10.62 22.14
N LEU A 67 21.16 9.64 22.98
CA LEU A 67 20.09 8.68 22.66
C LEU A 67 18.75 9.38 22.45
N LEU A 68 18.41 10.36 23.29
CA LEU A 68 17.19 11.15 23.14
C LEU A 68 17.17 12.00 21.85
N THR A 69 18.33 12.24 21.22
CA THR A 69 18.43 12.98 19.95
C THR A 69 18.34 12.13 18.70
N ILE A 70 18.31 10.78 18.81
CA ILE A 70 18.08 9.90 17.66
C ILE A 70 16.69 10.17 17.11
N ASP A 71 16.61 10.50 15.83
CA ASP A 71 15.37 10.80 15.15
C ASP A 71 14.60 9.50 14.88
N THR A 72 13.39 9.42 15.41
CA THR A 72 12.47 8.29 15.23
C THR A 72 11.11 8.88 14.91
N VAL A 73 10.81 8.98 13.62
CA VAL A 73 9.58 9.61 13.15
C VAL A 73 8.50 8.54 12.99
N PRO A 74 7.27 8.77 13.51
CA PRO A 74 6.16 7.85 13.29
C PRO A 74 5.88 7.64 11.79
N LEU A 75 5.66 6.39 11.41
CA LEU A 75 5.28 5.98 10.06
C LEU A 75 3.82 6.35 9.76
N GLN A 76 3.53 6.64 8.49
CA GLN A 76 2.20 7.02 8.03
C GLN A 76 1.24 5.82 7.97
N THR A 77 -0.01 6.05 8.35
CA THR A 77 -1.08 5.04 8.43
C THR A 77 -2.42 5.52 7.86
N SER A 78 -2.43 6.74 7.32
CA SER A 78 -3.64 7.47 6.94
C SER A 78 -4.37 6.88 5.74
N ALA A 79 -3.63 6.44 4.72
CA ALA A 79 -4.18 5.81 3.53
C ALA A 79 -4.73 4.43 3.87
N PHE A 80 -4.05 3.73 4.77
CA PHE A 80 -4.51 2.47 5.30
C PHE A 80 -5.82 2.63 6.11
N ASP A 81 -5.88 3.56 7.06
CA ASP A 81 -7.09 3.82 7.86
C ASP A 81 -8.29 4.15 6.95
N HIS A 82 -8.05 4.93 5.90
CA HIS A 82 -9.06 5.21 4.89
C HIS A 82 -9.46 3.96 4.09
N PHE A 83 -8.52 3.09 3.73
CA PHE A 83 -8.77 1.85 2.98
C PHE A 83 -9.74 0.91 3.72
N VAL A 84 -9.57 0.77 5.04
CA VAL A 84 -10.43 -0.04 5.91
C VAL A 84 -11.80 0.59 6.05
N ASN A 85 -11.85 1.88 6.40
CA ASN A 85 -13.10 2.59 6.68
C ASN A 85 -13.97 2.81 5.43
N SER A 86 -13.37 2.81 4.24
CA SER A 86 -14.08 2.94 2.95
C SER A 86 -14.71 1.63 2.46
N GLY A 87 -14.49 0.51 3.16
CA GLY A 87 -14.94 -0.81 2.73
C GLY A 87 -14.22 -1.31 1.47
N THR A 88 -13.08 -0.71 1.12
CA THR A 88 -12.32 -1.10 -0.08
C THR A 88 -11.63 -2.44 0.10
N ALA A 89 -11.27 -2.80 1.34
CA ALA A 89 -10.70 -4.09 1.72
C ALA A 89 -11.53 -5.27 1.18
N THR A 90 -12.85 -5.24 1.42
CA THR A 90 -13.79 -6.27 0.96
C THR A 90 -13.94 -6.42 -0.57
N LYS A 91 -13.22 -5.62 -1.37
CA LYS A 91 -13.35 -5.53 -2.84
C LYS A 91 -12.07 -5.91 -3.58
N ILE A 92 -11.06 -6.36 -2.85
CA ILE A 92 -9.80 -6.90 -3.39
C ILE A 92 -9.68 -8.37 -2.99
N PRO A 93 -8.78 -9.15 -3.62
CA PRO A 93 -8.55 -10.54 -3.22
C PRO A 93 -8.02 -10.65 -1.79
N ASP A 94 -8.42 -11.72 -1.10
CA ASP A 94 -8.05 -12.00 0.29
C ASP A 94 -6.52 -11.94 0.51
N ASP A 95 -5.73 -12.53 -0.38
CA ASP A 95 -4.26 -12.50 -0.28
C ASP A 95 -3.68 -11.06 -0.26
N THR A 96 -4.28 -10.15 -1.04
CA THR A 96 -3.85 -8.74 -1.08
C THR A 96 -4.34 -7.98 0.14
N GLU A 97 -5.56 -8.28 0.61
CA GLU A 97 -6.09 -7.72 1.85
C GLU A 97 -5.22 -8.12 3.05
N ASP A 98 -4.91 -9.41 3.19
CA ASP A 98 -4.09 -9.95 4.27
C ASP A 98 -2.68 -9.37 4.26
N ALA A 99 -2.07 -9.24 3.08
CA ALA A 99 -0.76 -8.63 2.93
C ALA A 99 -0.74 -7.16 3.39
N ILE A 100 -1.73 -6.37 2.96
CA ILE A 100 -1.87 -4.96 3.36
C ILE A 100 -2.15 -4.86 4.86
N TRP A 101 -3.01 -5.73 5.41
CA TRP A 101 -3.35 -5.79 6.83
C TRP A 101 -2.14 -6.08 7.71
N TYR A 102 -1.40 -7.14 7.37
CA TYR A 102 -0.23 -7.53 8.11
C TYR A 102 0.81 -6.40 8.16
N HIS A 103 1.09 -5.79 7.01
CA HIS A 103 2.02 -4.67 6.90
C HIS A 103 1.62 -3.52 7.83
N TYR A 104 0.34 -3.16 7.84
CA TYR A 104 -0.18 -2.12 8.72
C TYR A 104 -0.08 -2.46 10.22
N LEU A 105 -0.33 -3.72 10.60
CA LEU A 105 -0.19 -4.14 11.99
C LEU A 105 1.25 -3.95 12.49
N VAL A 106 2.24 -4.32 11.68
CA VAL A 106 3.66 -4.12 12.00
C VAL A 106 3.98 -2.62 12.10
N VAL A 107 3.50 -1.80 11.15
CA VAL A 107 3.66 -0.33 11.19
C VAL A 107 3.07 0.28 12.46
N ARG A 108 1.88 -0.14 12.88
CA ARG A 108 1.26 0.33 14.14
C ARG A 108 2.06 -0.08 15.36
N MET A 109 2.59 -1.29 15.36
CA MET A 109 3.47 -1.77 16.42
C MET A 109 4.74 -0.93 16.50
N ILE A 110 5.35 -0.56 15.37
CA ILE A 110 6.50 0.36 15.32
C ILE A 110 6.13 1.71 15.91
N ASN A 111 5.02 2.32 15.47
CA ASN A 111 4.58 3.62 15.97
C ASN A 111 4.35 3.62 17.49
N ARG A 112 3.77 2.55 18.03
CA ARG A 112 3.61 2.40 19.48
C ARG A 112 4.95 2.33 20.22
N ASP A 113 5.95 1.66 19.64
CA ASP A 113 7.28 1.62 20.25
C ASP A 113 7.99 2.98 20.17
N ILE A 114 7.80 3.74 19.08
CA ILE A 114 8.28 5.13 18.97
C ILE A 114 7.62 6.02 20.04
N GLU A 115 6.31 5.90 20.25
CA GLU A 115 5.61 6.62 21.32
C GLU A 115 6.19 6.25 22.70
N ASN A 116 6.36 4.96 22.99
CA ASN A 116 6.99 4.50 24.24
C ASN A 116 8.42 5.03 24.40
N ARG A 117 9.14 5.23 23.29
CA ARG A 117 10.50 5.79 23.28
C ARG A 117 10.49 7.25 23.71
N LEU A 118 9.56 8.05 23.18
CA LEU A 118 9.39 9.47 23.51
C LEU A 118 9.03 9.68 24.99
N ASP A 119 8.29 8.73 25.57
CA ASP A 119 7.91 8.75 26.99
C ASP A 119 9.01 8.21 27.93
N SER A 120 10.06 7.58 27.38
CA SER A 120 11.11 6.95 28.18
C SER A 120 12.20 7.93 28.58
N VAL A 121 12.62 7.84 29.84
CA VAL A 121 13.73 8.63 30.42
C VAL A 121 14.90 7.77 30.90
N ASP A 122 14.79 6.44 30.77
CA ASP A 122 15.82 5.49 31.19
C ASP A 122 16.62 4.95 29.98
N LYS A 123 17.94 4.89 30.13
CA LYS A 123 18.86 4.44 29.07
C LYS A 123 18.65 2.97 28.69
N ASN A 124 18.44 2.08 29.68
CA ASN A 124 18.30 0.65 29.40
C ASN A 124 16.96 0.37 28.73
N ASP A 125 15.92 1.09 29.15
CA ASP A 125 14.61 0.95 28.53
C ASP A 125 14.57 1.55 27.12
N LEU A 126 15.23 2.69 26.86
CA LEU A 126 15.42 3.21 25.50
C LEU A 126 16.10 2.19 24.60
N LYS A 127 17.20 1.56 25.05
CA LYS A 127 17.90 0.54 24.26
C LYS A 127 16.99 -0.65 23.91
N LYS A 128 16.20 -1.14 24.86
CA LYS A 128 15.23 -2.23 24.60
C LYS A 128 14.14 -1.80 23.63
N ILE A 129 13.67 -0.55 23.72
CA ILE A 129 12.66 -0.02 22.80
C ILE A 129 13.24 0.07 21.39
N ASP A 130 14.46 0.61 21.25
CA ASP A 130 15.18 0.70 19.98
C ASP A 130 15.37 -0.69 19.36
N ASP A 131 15.75 -1.70 20.15
CA ASP A 131 15.89 -3.09 19.68
C ASP A 131 14.55 -3.67 19.22
N ARG A 132 13.41 -3.31 19.86
CA ARG A 132 12.09 -3.74 19.40
C ARG A 132 11.67 -3.06 18.11
N ILE A 133 11.94 -1.76 17.97
CA ILE A 133 11.69 -1.01 16.72
C ILE A 133 12.50 -1.66 15.60
N LEU A 134 13.79 -1.87 15.83
CA LEU A 134 14.70 -2.48 14.87
C LEU A 134 14.22 -3.85 14.40
N ASN A 135 13.91 -4.75 15.34
CA ASN A 135 13.39 -6.08 15.02
C ASN A 135 12.09 -5.99 14.20
N ARG A 136 11.21 -5.04 14.49
CA ARG A 136 9.96 -4.84 13.75
C ARG A 136 10.19 -4.32 12.33
N LEU A 137 11.20 -3.47 12.14
CA LEU A 137 11.59 -2.98 10.81
C LEU A 137 12.12 -4.12 9.93
N LEU A 138 12.80 -5.11 10.51
CA LEU A 138 13.26 -6.29 9.76
C LEU A 138 12.10 -7.03 9.07
N TYR A 139 10.94 -7.15 9.71
CA TYR A 139 9.75 -7.79 9.10
C TYR A 139 9.13 -7.01 7.92
N LEU A 140 9.51 -5.74 7.74
CA LEU A 140 9.03 -4.92 6.61
C LEU A 140 10.04 -4.87 5.45
N CYS A 141 11.32 -5.12 5.75
CA CYS A 141 12.44 -5.01 4.83
C CYS A 141 12.69 -6.31 4.06
N ASP A 142 13.05 -6.16 2.78
CA ASP A 142 13.46 -7.27 1.92
C ASP A 142 14.89 -7.75 2.28
N THR A 143 15.15 -9.05 2.20
CA THR A 143 16.47 -9.69 2.39
C THR A 143 17.62 -8.98 1.66
N THR A 144 17.40 -8.56 0.41
CA THR A 144 18.41 -7.82 -0.37
C THR A 144 18.77 -6.47 0.22
N ARG A 145 17.85 -5.81 0.92
CA ARG A 145 18.11 -4.56 1.64
C ARG A 145 18.84 -4.79 2.94
N LEU A 146 18.62 -5.92 3.61
CA LEU A 146 19.37 -6.31 4.80
C LEU A 146 20.86 -6.53 4.48
N GLU A 147 21.17 -7.14 3.33
CA GLU A 147 22.56 -7.30 2.84
C GLU A 147 23.22 -5.94 2.48
N VAL A 148 22.46 -4.98 1.94
CA VAL A 148 22.98 -3.62 1.67
C VAL A 148 23.17 -2.83 2.97
N MET A 149 22.30 -3.05 3.96
CA MET A 149 22.48 -2.49 5.31
C MET A 149 23.74 -3.06 5.95
N GLU A 150 23.94 -4.37 5.92
CA GLU A 150 25.14 -5.08 6.37
C GLU A 150 26.43 -4.49 5.78
N ASN A 151 26.47 -4.29 4.46
CA ASN A 151 27.65 -3.74 3.77
C ASN A 151 27.96 -2.26 4.08
N ASN A 152 26.99 -1.49 4.59
CA ASN A 152 27.20 -0.10 5.01
C ASN A 152 27.50 0.04 6.52
N ILE A 153 27.40 -1.06 7.27
CA ILE A 153 27.63 -1.12 8.72
C ILE A 153 29.12 -1.44 8.96
N ARG A 154 29.86 -0.50 9.55
CA ARG A 154 31.25 -0.73 10.03
C ARG A 154 31.26 -1.10 11.52
N ASN A 155 30.40 -2.02 11.93
CA ASN A 155 30.31 -2.42 13.34
C ASN A 155 30.05 -3.94 13.46
N ASP A 156 31.13 -4.69 13.73
CA ASP A 156 31.21 -6.16 13.74
C ASP A 156 30.15 -6.86 14.62
N ASP A 157 29.61 -6.18 15.64
CA ASP A 157 28.65 -6.75 16.61
C ASP A 157 27.19 -6.66 16.11
N VAL A 158 26.91 -5.69 15.23
CA VAL A 158 25.61 -5.51 14.58
C VAL A 158 25.55 -6.32 13.30
N GLU A 159 26.65 -6.37 12.55
CA GLU A 159 26.81 -7.26 11.40
C GLU A 159 26.53 -8.72 11.81
N LYS A 160 27.02 -9.13 12.99
CA LYS A 160 26.65 -10.42 13.60
C LYS A 160 25.19 -10.54 13.98
N GLN A 161 24.54 -9.51 14.53
CA GLN A 161 23.11 -9.60 14.87
C GLN A 161 22.21 -9.64 13.63
N ILE A 162 22.60 -8.95 12.56
CA ILE A 162 21.95 -9.03 11.25
C ILE A 162 22.22 -10.42 10.64
N GLN A 163 23.48 -10.90 10.61
CA GLN A 163 23.86 -12.25 10.15
C GLN A 163 23.30 -13.39 10.98
N ASP A 164 23.01 -13.19 12.27
CA ASP A 164 22.36 -14.18 13.14
C ASP A 164 20.84 -14.12 12.98
N ALA A 165 20.27 -12.94 12.67
CA ALA A 165 18.85 -12.78 12.36
C ALA A 165 18.51 -13.32 10.97
N ILE A 166 19.37 -13.12 9.95
CA ILE A 166 19.23 -13.60 8.57
C ILE A 166 18.84 -15.09 8.48
N PRO A 167 19.50 -16.06 9.16
CA PRO A 167 19.15 -17.48 9.08
C PRO A 167 17.84 -17.82 9.81
N THR A 168 17.45 -17.06 10.85
CA THR A 168 16.11 -17.19 11.47
C THR A 168 15.01 -16.57 10.62
N HIS A 169 15.29 -15.44 9.94
CA HIS A 169 14.42 -14.81 8.95
C HIS A 169 14.23 -15.73 7.73
N GLU A 170 15.29 -16.36 7.23
CA GLU A 170 15.27 -17.33 6.13
C GLU A 170 14.23 -18.44 6.33
N THR A 171 14.03 -18.94 7.56
CA THR A 171 13.11 -20.08 7.79
C THR A 171 11.62 -19.73 7.69
N TRP A 172 11.21 -18.48 7.86
CA TRP A 172 9.82 -18.02 7.69
C TRP A 172 9.63 -17.26 6.36
N GLU A 173 10.68 -16.57 5.88
CA GLU A 173 10.65 -15.70 4.70
C GLU A 173 11.20 -16.30 3.40
N SER A 174 11.82 -17.48 3.43
CA SER A 174 12.06 -18.26 2.20
C SER A 174 10.79 -18.90 1.64
N SER A 175 9.67 -18.79 2.37
CA SER A 175 8.35 -19.11 1.87
C SER A 175 7.83 -17.96 1.01
N SER A 176 7.08 -18.28 -0.05
CA SER A 176 6.40 -17.27 -0.86
C SER A 176 5.43 -16.42 -0.03
N GLU A 177 4.97 -16.90 1.13
CA GLU A 177 4.07 -16.20 2.03
C GLU A 177 4.78 -15.04 2.76
N GLY A 178 5.98 -15.24 3.32
CA GLY A 178 6.71 -14.17 4.01
C GLY A 178 7.06 -12.99 3.09
N GLN A 179 7.47 -13.28 1.86
CA GLN A 179 7.84 -12.26 0.87
C GLN A 179 6.66 -11.35 0.46
N THR A 180 5.42 -11.85 0.53
CA THR A 180 4.23 -11.04 0.19
C THR A 180 3.96 -9.91 1.17
N HIS A 181 4.53 -9.99 2.37
CA HIS A 181 4.30 -9.03 3.46
C HIS A 181 5.32 -7.88 3.51
N TRP A 182 6.45 -8.01 2.82
CA TRP A 182 7.46 -6.95 2.70
C TRP A 182 6.97 -5.75 1.89
N PHE A 183 7.67 -4.61 2.00
CA PHE A 183 7.38 -3.44 1.14
C PHE A 183 7.34 -3.78 -0.35
N THR A 184 8.27 -4.61 -0.84
CA THR A 184 8.36 -5.03 -2.24
C THR A 184 7.20 -5.97 -2.62
N GLY A 185 6.87 -6.94 -1.77
CA GLY A 185 5.78 -7.88 -1.97
C GLY A 185 4.40 -7.22 -1.99
N VAL A 186 4.07 -6.45 -0.96
CA VAL A 186 2.78 -5.74 -0.86
C VAL A 186 2.62 -4.78 -2.05
N ARG A 187 3.69 -4.08 -2.43
CA ARG A 187 3.67 -3.19 -3.59
C ARG A 187 3.44 -3.94 -4.91
N SER A 188 4.04 -5.12 -5.08
CA SER A 188 3.81 -5.96 -6.26
C SER A 188 2.35 -6.40 -6.35
N LEU A 189 1.76 -6.88 -5.24
CA LEU A 189 0.35 -7.27 -5.19
C LEU A 189 -0.58 -6.10 -5.51
N ILE A 190 -0.29 -4.92 -4.95
CA ILE A 190 -1.05 -3.70 -5.26
C ILE A 190 -0.91 -3.32 -6.75
N ASP A 191 0.28 -3.46 -7.33
CA ASP A 191 0.51 -3.13 -8.73
C ASP A 191 -0.22 -4.10 -9.68
N GLU A 192 -0.23 -5.39 -9.39
CA GLU A 192 -1.04 -6.37 -10.09
C GLU A 192 -2.54 -6.03 -10.01
N GLU A 193 -3.05 -5.67 -8.84
CA GLU A 193 -4.46 -5.31 -8.65
C GLU A 193 -4.82 -3.98 -9.35
N ILE A 194 -3.90 -3.01 -9.37
CA ILE A 194 -4.06 -1.79 -10.16
C ILE A 194 -4.15 -2.14 -11.65
N GLU A 195 -3.25 -2.96 -12.18
CA GLU A 195 -3.22 -3.36 -13.60
C GLU A 195 -4.49 -4.12 -14.01
N ARG A 196 -4.92 -5.10 -13.20
CA ARG A 196 -6.17 -5.85 -13.41
C ARG A 196 -7.38 -4.92 -13.49
N LYS A 197 -7.40 -3.86 -12.69
CA LYS A 197 -8.49 -2.87 -12.66
C LYS A 197 -8.31 -1.75 -13.70
N HIS A 198 -7.14 -1.60 -14.33
CA HIS A 198 -6.79 -0.51 -15.26
C HIS A 198 -7.37 -0.66 -16.67
N TRP A 199 -7.79 -1.85 -17.11
CA TRP A 199 -8.17 -2.11 -18.51
C TRP A 199 -9.51 -1.50 -18.98
N ILE A 200 -10.24 -0.82 -18.11
CA ILE A 200 -11.64 -0.45 -18.33
C ILE A 200 -11.90 1.00 -18.80
N PRO A 201 -11.08 2.03 -18.51
CA PRO A 201 -11.39 3.39 -18.95
C PRO A 201 -11.32 3.54 -20.48
N THR A 202 -10.44 2.81 -21.15
CA THR A 202 -10.19 2.99 -22.59
C THR A 202 -11.38 2.55 -23.46
N PHE A 203 -12.14 1.54 -23.02
CA PHE A 203 -13.27 1.02 -23.80
C PHE A 203 -14.51 1.93 -23.70
N ILE A 204 -14.77 2.49 -22.52
CA ILE A 204 -15.93 3.37 -22.27
C ILE A 204 -15.73 4.75 -22.91
N PHE A 205 -14.52 5.32 -22.85
CA PHE A 205 -14.22 6.58 -23.57
C PHE A 205 -14.38 6.40 -25.09
N LYS A 206 -13.97 5.26 -25.65
CA LYS A 206 -14.21 4.95 -27.06
C LYS A 206 -15.71 4.81 -27.37
N LEU A 207 -16.49 4.17 -26.50
CA LEU A 207 -17.95 4.04 -26.68
C LEU A 207 -18.69 5.37 -26.54
N GLN A 208 -18.34 6.22 -25.56
CA GLN A 208 -18.91 7.56 -25.42
C GLN A 208 -18.56 8.46 -26.61
N HIS A 209 -17.33 8.37 -27.13
CA HIS A 209 -16.93 9.07 -28.33
C HIS A 209 -17.69 8.57 -29.57
N ILE A 210 -17.84 7.26 -29.74
CA ILE A 210 -18.59 6.67 -30.86
C ILE A 210 -20.08 7.05 -30.80
N THR A 211 -20.71 6.94 -29.63
CA THR A 211 -22.13 7.30 -29.44
C THR A 211 -22.36 8.81 -29.61
N GLY A 212 -21.45 9.65 -29.12
CA GLY A 212 -21.47 11.10 -29.35
C GLY A 212 -21.31 11.50 -30.82
N VAL A 213 -20.43 10.80 -31.57
CA VAL A 213 -20.25 11.02 -33.01
C VAL A 213 -21.47 10.56 -33.81
N ILE A 214 -22.08 9.42 -33.46
CA ILE A 214 -23.30 8.92 -34.10
C ILE A 214 -24.47 9.88 -33.84
N TYR A 215 -24.61 10.39 -32.61
CA TYR A 215 -25.65 11.36 -32.27
C TYR A 215 -25.49 12.67 -33.06
N LYS A 216 -24.27 13.23 -33.12
CA LYS A 216 -23.99 14.44 -33.91
C LYS A 216 -24.22 14.25 -35.42
N ARG A 217 -23.84 13.10 -35.99
CA ARG A 217 -24.13 12.78 -37.41
C ARG A 217 -25.62 12.70 -37.69
N ARG A 218 -26.41 12.14 -36.78
CA ARG A 218 -27.86 12.00 -36.95
C ARG A 218 -28.57 13.35 -36.89
N VAL A 219 -28.17 14.23 -35.95
CA VAL A 219 -28.71 15.60 -35.82
C VAL A 219 -28.31 16.47 -37.02
N ALA A 220 -27.08 16.35 -37.51
CA ALA A 220 -26.61 17.09 -38.69
C ALA A 220 -27.29 16.63 -40.00
N GLY A 221 -27.58 15.33 -40.14
CA GLY A 221 -28.28 14.78 -41.31
C GLY A 221 -29.77 15.11 -41.36
N THR A 222 -30.41 15.40 -40.23
CA THR A 222 -31.83 15.79 -40.15
C THR A 222 -32.09 17.29 -40.36
N LEU A 223 -31.04 18.13 -40.34
CA LEU A 223 -31.16 19.58 -40.54
C LEU A 223 -30.66 20.04 -41.93
N GLY A 224 -30.27 19.11 -42.81
CA GLY A 224 -29.71 19.39 -44.13
C GLY A 224 -30.42 18.71 -45.29
N GLY A 225 -31.72 18.41 -45.16
CA GLY A 225 -32.57 17.85 -46.21
C GLY A 225 -33.83 18.69 -46.41
#